data_AF-A0A8I1PF86-F1
#
_entry.id   AF-A0A8I1PF86-F1
#
_cell.length_a   1.000
_cell.length_b   1.000
_cell.length_c   1.000
_cell.angle_alpha   90.00
_cell.angle_beta   90.00
_cell.angle_gamma   90.00
#
_symmetry.space_group_name_H-M   'P 1'
#
loop_
_entity.id
_entity.type
_entity.pdbx_description
1 polymer ?
#
loop_
_entity_poly.entity_id
_entity_poly.type
_entity_poly.pdbx_seq_one_letter_code
_entity_poly.pdbx_strand_id
1 'polypeptide(L)'
;MEIEGLRTGLTTPVAGMRVNRDNVLQVRAVILGEVTRLSESLRGAKNLKAGRCGGDPVSEDAELAFTERAQALIDHFFLYVADLKLVADALKDSATAYGYTEDQIAASMAGR
;
A
#
# COMPACT_ATOMS: atom_id res chain seq x y z
N MET A 1 13.83 -13.23 11.84
CA MET A 1 14.12 -12.06 12.69
C MET A 1 12.94 -11.09 12.51
N GLU A 2 11.99 -11.05 13.45
CA GLU A 2 10.85 -10.14 13.35
C GLU A 2 11.33 -8.72 13.64
N ILE A 3 11.24 -7.82 12.66
CA ILE A 3 11.58 -6.40 12.83
C ILE A 3 10.38 -5.69 13.44
N GLU A 4 10.30 -5.76 14.76
CA GLU A 4 9.22 -5.23 15.60
C GLU A 4 8.98 -3.71 15.41
N GLY A 5 10.02 -2.97 15.02
CA GLY A 5 9.97 -1.52 14.77
C GLY A 5 9.28 -1.08 13.48
N LEU A 6 9.11 -1.98 12.49
CA LEU A 6 8.39 -1.63 11.25
C LEU A 6 6.87 -1.64 11.45
N ARG A 7 6.37 -2.50 12.35
CA ARG A 7 4.95 -2.60 12.69
C ARG A 7 4.45 -1.36 13.44
N THR A 8 5.27 -0.78 14.32
CA THR A 8 4.83 0.27 15.27
C THR A 8 4.46 1.61 14.60
N GLY A 9 5.04 1.93 13.45
CA GLY A 9 4.72 3.17 12.72
C GLY A 9 3.43 3.11 11.88
N LEU A 10 2.86 1.90 11.67
CA LEU A 10 1.80 1.65 10.69
C LEU A 10 0.50 1.12 11.31
N THR A 11 0.49 0.79 12.61
CA THR A 11 -0.69 0.25 13.33
C THR A 11 -1.57 1.32 14.00
N THR A 12 -1.39 2.60 13.69
CA THR A 12 -2.24 3.66 14.26
C THR A 12 -3.69 3.44 13.80
N PRO A 13 -4.64 3.15 14.71
CA PRO A 13 -6.04 3.04 14.33
C PRO A 13 -6.55 4.41 13.89
N VAL A 14 -7.08 4.52 12.67
CA VAL A 14 -7.84 5.71 12.26
C VAL A 14 -9.20 5.66 12.96
N ALA A 15 -9.28 6.28 14.14
CA ALA A 15 -10.50 6.35 14.90
C ALA A 15 -11.50 7.33 14.24
N GLY A 16 -12.73 6.87 13.99
CA GLY A 16 -13.91 7.74 13.93
C GLY A 16 -14.56 8.02 12.58
N MET A 17 -13.98 7.62 11.44
CA MET A 17 -14.63 7.82 10.14
C MET A 17 -15.60 6.67 9.84
N ARG A 18 -16.91 6.94 9.87
CA ARG A 18 -17.93 5.99 9.39
C ARG A 18 -18.13 6.17 7.88
N VAL A 19 -17.93 5.10 7.13
CA VAL A 19 -18.28 5.05 5.71
C VAL A 19 -19.80 4.91 5.58
N ASN A 20 -20.41 5.79 4.80
CA ASN A 20 -21.85 5.81 4.50
C ASN A 20 -22.07 6.11 3.02
N ARG A 21 -23.34 6.19 2.61
CA ARG A 21 -23.70 6.48 1.21
C ARG A 21 -23.05 7.75 0.67
N ASP A 22 -22.96 8.79 1.46
CA ASP A 22 -22.54 10.12 1.00
C ASP A 22 -21.02 10.21 0.78
N ASN A 23 -20.23 9.40 1.49
CA ASN A 23 -18.76 9.47 1.44
C ASN A 23 -18.09 8.23 0.81
N VAL A 24 -18.82 7.13 0.55
CA VAL A 24 -18.23 5.86 0.08
C VAL A 24 -17.37 6.00 -1.17
N LEU A 25 -17.84 6.77 -2.16
CA LEU A 25 -17.11 6.97 -3.42
C LEU A 25 -15.86 7.83 -3.21
N GLN A 26 -15.94 8.85 -2.35
CA GLN A 26 -14.80 9.71 -2.03
C GLN A 26 -13.71 8.91 -1.30
N VAL A 27 -14.09 8.12 -0.29
CA VAL A 27 -13.16 7.28 0.47
C VAL A 27 -12.52 6.25 -0.46
N ARG A 28 -13.31 5.56 -1.30
CA ARG A 28 -12.79 4.62 -2.30
C ARG A 28 -11.77 5.28 -3.21
N ALA A 29 -12.08 6.46 -3.72
CA ALA A 29 -11.18 7.18 -4.62
C ALA A 29 -9.89 7.64 -3.93
N VAL A 30 -9.91 7.99 -2.64
CA VAL A 30 -8.68 8.28 -1.88
C VAL A 30 -7.81 7.03 -1.77
N ILE A 31 -8.40 5.88 -1.40
CA ILE A 31 -7.68 4.61 -1.26
C ILE A 31 -7.07 4.19 -2.61
N LEU A 32 -7.81 4.30 -3.71
CA LEU A 32 -7.27 3.99 -5.03
C LEU A 32 -6.16 4.94 -5.48
N GLY A 33 -6.24 6.22 -5.10
CA GLY A 33 -5.14 7.17 -5.32
C GLY A 33 -3.86 6.72 -4.61
N GLU A 34 -4.00 6.24 -3.37
CA GLU A 34 -2.87 5.72 -2.60
C GLU A 34 -2.32 4.40 -3.16
N VAL A 35 -3.20 3.50 -3.60
CA VAL A 35 -2.82 2.28 -4.34
C VAL A 35 -1.97 2.63 -5.55
N THR A 36 -2.38 3.61 -6.35
CA THR A 36 -1.63 4.06 -7.53
C THR A 36 -0.26 4.60 -7.11
N ARG A 37 -0.23 5.57 -6.18
CA ARG A 37 1.02 6.19 -5.70
C ARG A 37 2.02 5.18 -5.15
N LEU A 38 1.56 4.23 -4.35
CA LEU A 38 2.41 3.17 -3.79
C LEU A 38 2.84 2.16 -4.86
N SER A 39 1.95 1.77 -5.76
CA SER A 39 2.30 0.88 -6.88
C SER A 39 3.38 1.50 -7.79
N GLU A 40 3.31 2.82 -8.00
CA GLU A 40 4.34 3.58 -8.72
C GLU A 40 5.67 3.62 -7.96
N SER A 41 5.62 3.85 -6.65
CA SER A 41 6.83 3.85 -5.80
C SER A 41 7.51 2.47 -5.75
N LEU A 42 6.72 1.40 -5.82
CA LEU A 42 7.21 0.01 -5.85
C LEU A 42 7.61 -0.46 -7.25
N ARG A 43 7.43 0.38 -8.28
CA ARG A 43 7.74 0.01 -9.65
C ARG A 43 9.23 -0.29 -9.78
N GLY A 44 9.55 -1.54 -10.10
CA GLY A 44 10.94 -2.01 -10.22
C GLY A 44 11.62 -2.35 -8.88
N ALA A 45 10.94 -2.20 -7.74
CA ALA A 45 11.54 -2.45 -6.43
C ALA A 45 11.84 -3.93 -6.16
N LYS A 46 11.10 -4.86 -6.80
CA LYS A 46 11.12 -6.30 -6.49
C LYS A 46 12.50 -6.96 -6.54
N ASN A 47 13.43 -6.41 -7.31
CA ASN A 47 14.77 -6.95 -7.49
C ASN A 47 15.86 -6.02 -6.96
N LEU A 48 15.51 -4.99 -6.18
CA LEU A 48 16.49 -4.12 -5.56
C LEU A 48 17.30 -4.91 -4.54
N LYS A 49 18.62 -4.74 -4.61
CA LYS A 49 19.57 -5.29 -3.66
C LYS A 49 20.46 -4.16 -3.17
N ALA A 50 20.89 -4.27 -1.92
CA ALA A 50 21.99 -3.44 -1.47
C ALA A 50 23.23 -3.84 -2.27
N GLY A 51 24.04 -2.87 -2.66
CA GLY A 51 25.41 -3.14 -3.09
C GLY A 51 26.35 -3.16 -1.90
N ARG A 52 27.60 -3.54 -2.12
CA ARG A 52 28.66 -3.40 -1.11
C ARG A 52 28.76 -1.95 -0.65
N CYS A 53 28.77 -1.76 0.66
CA CYS A 53 28.95 -0.43 1.27
C CYS A 53 30.40 0.07 1.19
N GLY A 54 31.34 -0.78 0.77
CA GLY A 54 32.77 -0.53 0.72
C GLY A 54 33.57 -1.78 0.36
N GLY A 55 34.90 -1.69 0.50
CA GLY A 55 35.83 -2.81 0.26
C GLY A 55 36.34 -3.48 1.54
N ASP A 56 35.82 -3.08 2.70
CA ASP A 56 36.22 -3.66 3.98
C ASP A 56 35.53 -5.01 4.23
N PRO A 57 36.04 -5.85 5.15
CA PRO A 57 35.48 -7.17 5.40
C PRO A 57 34.03 -7.18 5.89
N VAL A 58 33.53 -6.11 6.52
CA VAL A 58 32.16 -6.03 7.03
C VAL A 58 31.16 -5.69 5.92
N SER A 59 31.63 -5.10 4.82
CA SER A 59 30.77 -4.69 3.70
C SER A 59 30.04 -5.86 3.01
N GLU A 60 30.56 -7.09 3.08
CA GLU A 60 29.89 -8.29 2.55
C GLU A 60 28.70 -8.71 3.41
N ASP A 61 28.90 -8.78 4.74
CA ASP A 61 27.82 -9.07 5.69
C ASP A 61 26.74 -7.98 5.65
N ALA A 62 27.14 -6.72 5.49
CA ALA A 62 26.23 -5.58 5.36
C ALA A 62 25.38 -5.66 4.08
N GLU A 63 25.98 -5.99 2.94
CA GLU A 63 25.27 -6.19 1.67
C GLU A 63 24.14 -7.22 1.81
N LEU A 64 24.45 -8.37 2.43
CA LEU A 64 23.50 -9.44 2.67
C LEU A 64 22.37 -8.98 3.61
N ALA A 65 22.72 -8.44 4.77
CA ALA A 65 21.77 -8.03 5.79
C ALA A 65 20.84 -6.90 5.31
N PHE A 66 21.38 -5.92 4.58
CA PHE A 66 20.57 -4.83 4.03
C PHE A 66 19.67 -5.30 2.89
N THR A 67 20.14 -6.21 2.05
CA THR A 67 19.31 -6.82 1.00
C THR A 67 18.14 -7.59 1.60
N GLU A 68 18.38 -8.42 2.62
CA GLU A 68 17.31 -9.19 3.29
C GLU A 68 16.25 -8.25 3.90
N ARG A 69 16.69 -7.22 4.63
CA ARG A 69 15.78 -6.24 5.26
C ARG A 69 15.01 -5.41 4.23
N ALA A 70 15.68 -4.97 3.17
CA ALA A 70 15.05 -4.22 2.09
C ALA A 70 13.99 -5.09 1.40
N GLN A 71 14.30 -6.36 1.10
CA GLN A 71 13.36 -7.26 0.44
C GLN A 71 12.12 -7.50 1.33
N ALA A 72 12.30 -7.75 2.62
CA ALA A 72 11.19 -7.93 3.56
C ALA A 72 10.27 -6.69 3.60
N LEU A 73 10.84 -5.48 3.56
CA LEU A 73 10.09 -4.23 3.52
C LEU A 73 9.32 -4.07 2.19
N ILE A 74 9.97 -4.38 1.07
CA ILE A 74 9.36 -4.33 -0.26
C ILE A 74 8.19 -5.30 -0.35
N ASP A 75 8.38 -6.54 0.10
CA ASP A 75 7.34 -7.57 0.11
C ASP A 75 6.15 -7.15 0.97
N HIS A 76 6.40 -6.56 2.14
CA HIS A 76 5.35 -6.01 2.99
C HIS A 76 4.53 -4.93 2.28
N PHE A 77 5.17 -4.00 1.57
CA PHE A 77 4.45 -2.96 0.84
C PHE A 77 3.66 -3.50 -0.36
N PHE A 78 4.14 -4.56 -1.02
CA PHE A 78 3.34 -5.24 -2.04
C PHE A 78 2.06 -5.85 -1.46
N LEU A 79 2.16 -6.48 -0.29
CA LEU A 79 0.98 -7.00 0.43
C LEU A 79 0.05 -5.86 0.86
N TYR A 80 0.60 -4.78 1.41
CA TYR A 80 -0.20 -3.63 1.83
C TYR A 80 -0.96 -2.99 0.66
N VAL A 81 -0.34 -2.85 -0.51
CA VAL A 81 -1.02 -2.38 -1.72
C VAL A 81 -2.14 -3.33 -2.16
N ALA A 82 -1.96 -4.64 -2.00
CA ALA A 82 -3.00 -5.62 -2.27
C ALA A 82 -4.18 -5.48 -1.29
N ASP A 83 -3.90 -5.29 -0.01
CA ASP A 83 -4.93 -5.07 1.02
C ASP A 83 -5.74 -3.79 0.74
N LEU A 84 -5.07 -2.70 0.37
CA LEU A 84 -5.75 -1.45 0.00
C LEU A 84 -6.66 -1.63 -1.22
N LYS A 85 -6.27 -2.45 -2.20
CA LYS A 85 -7.15 -2.80 -3.34
C LYS A 85 -8.39 -3.56 -2.88
N LEU A 86 -8.24 -4.55 -2.00
CA LEU A 86 -9.37 -5.28 -1.45
C LEU A 86 -10.33 -4.36 -0.69
N VAL A 87 -9.81 -3.39 0.07
CA VAL A 87 -10.64 -2.38 0.74
C VAL A 87 -11.38 -1.51 -0.29
N ALA A 88 -10.70 -1.06 -1.35
CA ALA A 88 -11.34 -0.27 -2.41
C ALA A 88 -12.44 -1.04 -3.15
N ASP A 89 -12.29 -2.35 -3.30
CA ASP A 89 -13.30 -3.23 -3.91
C ASP A 89 -14.49 -3.42 -2.96
N ALA A 90 -14.26 -3.64 -1.66
CA ALA A 90 -15.35 -3.69 -0.67
C ALA A 90 -16.16 -2.38 -0.59
N LEU A 91 -15.50 -1.23 -0.79
CA LEU A 91 -16.17 0.06 -0.89
C LEU A 91 -16.98 0.20 -2.18
N LYS A 92 -16.54 -0.42 -3.28
CA LYS A 92 -17.35 -0.51 -4.51
C LYS A 92 -18.62 -1.29 -4.24
N ASP A 93 -18.51 -2.47 -3.63
CA ASP A 93 -19.66 -3.32 -3.31
C ASP A 93 -20.65 -2.59 -2.38
N SER A 94 -20.12 -1.84 -1.41
CA SER A 94 -20.93 -1.00 -0.52
C SER A 94 -21.64 0.12 -1.29
N ALA A 95 -20.97 0.78 -2.25
CA ALA A 95 -21.60 1.79 -3.09
C ALA A 95 -22.73 1.20 -3.95
N THR A 96 -22.53 0.02 -4.53
CA THR A 96 -23.57 -0.70 -5.26
C THR A 96 -24.76 -1.03 -4.35
N ALA A 97 -24.52 -1.47 -3.11
CA ALA A 97 -25.57 -1.72 -2.13
C ALA A 97 -26.34 -0.44 -1.72
N TYR A 98 -25.69 0.73 -1.76
CA TYR A 98 -26.35 2.03 -1.59
C TYR A 98 -27.10 2.54 -2.83
N GLY A 99 -27.06 1.80 -3.94
CA GLY A 99 -27.78 2.12 -5.18
C GLY A 99 -27.02 3.00 -6.16
N TYR A 100 -25.69 3.12 -6.03
CA TYR A 100 -24.88 3.70 -7.10
C TYR A 100 -24.82 2.78 -8.32
N THR A 101 -24.91 3.37 -9.51
CA THR A 101 -24.70 2.67 -10.78
C THR A 101 -23.21 2.51 -11.09
N GLU A 102 -22.86 1.54 -11.94
CA GLU A 102 -21.48 1.37 -12.42
C GLU A 102 -20.96 2.65 -13.12
N ASP A 103 -21.81 3.36 -13.86
CA ASP A 103 -21.45 4.63 -14.50
C ASP A 103 -21.09 5.72 -13.48
N GLN A 104 -21.85 5.82 -12.38
CA GLN A 104 -21.55 6.76 -11.30
C GLN A 104 -20.26 6.38 -10.56
N ILE A 105 -20.03 5.09 -10.34
CA ILE A 105 -18.79 4.59 -9.75
C ILE A 105 -17.60 4.91 -10.67
N ALA A 106 -17.72 4.67 -11.97
CA ALA A 106 -16.68 4.97 -12.95
C ALA A 106 -16.41 6.48 -13.05
N ALA A 107 -17.46 7.30 -13.11
CA ALA A 107 -17.34 8.76 -13.15
C ALA A 107 -16.64 9.32 -11.90
N SER A 108 -16.86 8.73 -10.72
CA SER A 108 -16.18 9.13 -9.48
C SER A 108 -14.65 8.97 -9.54
N MET A 109 -14.16 8.14 -10.46
CA MET A 109 -12.74 7.89 -10.69
C MET A 109 -12.13 8.76 -11.80
N ALA A 110 -12.95 9.32 -12.69
CA ALA A 110 -12.47 10.07 -13.87
C ALA A 110 -12.20 11.56 -13.59
N GLY A 111 -12.69 12.11 -12.47
CA GLY A 111 -12.55 13.52 -12.11
C GLY A 111 -11.22 13.91 -11.45
N ARG A 112 -10.13 13.18 -11.71
CA ARG A 112 -8.79 13.46 -11.16
C ARG A 112 -7.70 13.29 -12.21
#